data_AF-A0A3N5GE46-F1
#
_entry.id   AF-A0A3N5GE46-F1
#
_cell.length_a   1.000
_cell.length_b   1.000
_cell.length_c   1.000
_cell.angle_alpha   90.00
_cell.angle_beta   90.00
_cell.angle_gamma   90.00
#
_symmetry.space_group_name_H-M   'P 1'
#
loop_
_entity.id
_entity.type
_entity.pdbx_description
1 polymer ?
#
loop_
_entity_poly.entity_id
_entity_poly.type
_entity_poly.pdbx_seq_one_letter_code
_entity_poly.pdbx_strand_id
1 'polypeptide(L)'
;MRWYHEDVDAENYIKSRIDSGALTYKQIVRLVSAFQRQNGLDADGKPGPITLDRANEVLEPEIKTPVIDLPNLTLDPKEWLYGIDIDHHQKIDAASLDNAPVQFAYVGVSEGTSGRASQDTKFREHLPELLLAGVKSIGVYHFARPSSARLHGPGFGQPLGEAENFAKQWDVADKIVGRLLPPVLDMEDEKEQRS
;
A
#
# COMPACT_ATOMS: atom_id res chain seq x y z
N MET A 1 -22.80 1.24 5.85
CA MET A 1 -22.07 0.71 7.02
C MET A 1 -21.51 1.93 7.75
N ARG A 2 -22.00 2.24 8.95
CA ARG A 2 -21.60 3.43 9.71
C ARG A 2 -20.42 3.02 10.59
N TRP A 3 -19.23 3.47 10.25
CA TRP A 3 -18.05 3.25 11.09
C TRP A 3 -18.24 4.01 12.40
N TYR A 4 -18.26 3.29 13.51
CA TYR A 4 -18.13 3.89 14.84
C TYR A 4 -16.68 4.36 14.97
N HIS A 5 -16.46 5.67 14.89
CA HIS A 5 -15.32 6.26 15.58
C HIS A 5 -15.60 6.05 17.07
N GLU A 6 -14.88 5.14 17.71
CA GLU A 6 -14.76 5.22 19.16
C GLU A 6 -13.98 6.49 19.43
N ASP A 7 -14.68 7.54 19.85
CA ASP A 7 -14.09 8.75 20.39
C ASP A 7 -13.17 8.32 21.53
N VAL A 8 -11.86 8.26 21.26
CA VAL A 8 -10.87 7.96 22.29
C VAL A 8 -10.86 9.18 23.21
N ASP A 9 -11.64 9.09 24.28
CA ASP A 9 -11.67 10.09 25.34
C ASP A 9 -10.23 10.31 25.84
N ALA A 10 -9.68 11.47 25.53
CA ALA A 10 -8.32 11.85 25.88
C ALA A 10 -8.07 11.73 27.38
N GLU A 11 -9.11 11.90 28.20
CA GLU A 11 -9.04 11.72 29.64
C GLU A 11 -8.79 10.25 30.01
N ASN A 12 -9.47 9.30 29.36
CA ASN A 12 -9.28 7.87 29.58
C ASN A 12 -7.93 7.39 29.04
N TYR A 13 -7.50 7.92 27.90
CA TYR A 13 -6.17 7.64 27.36
C TYR A 13 -5.08 8.07 28.35
N ILE A 14 -5.14 9.30 28.86
CA ILE A 14 -4.15 9.81 29.82
C ILE A 14 -4.16 9.01 31.12
N LYS A 15 -5.35 8.70 31.68
CA LYS A 15 -5.48 7.86 32.89
C LYS A 15 -4.81 6.50 32.71
N SER A 16 -5.05 5.81 31.59
CA SER A 16 -4.44 4.50 31.33
C SER A 16 -2.91 4.52 31.29
N ARG A 17 -2.30 5.62 30.82
CA ARG A 17 -0.84 5.79 30.75
C ARG A 17 -0.23 6.15 32.12
N ILE A 18 -0.99 6.80 33.00
CA ILE A 18 -0.61 7.00 34.41
C ILE A 18 -0.68 5.68 35.15
N ASP A 19 -1.80 4.96 35.02
CA ASP A 19 -2.06 3.71 35.76
C ASP A 19 -1.08 2.61 35.37
N SER A 20 -0.67 2.57 34.09
CA SER A 20 0.38 1.66 33.60
C SER A 20 1.81 2.09 33.96
N GLY A 21 2.01 3.26 34.57
CA GLY A 21 3.33 3.83 34.87
C GLY A 21 4.13 4.29 33.65
N ALA A 22 3.52 4.25 32.45
CA ALA A 22 4.15 4.67 31.20
C ALA A 22 4.43 6.18 31.16
N LEU A 23 3.64 6.98 31.89
CA LEU A 23 3.84 8.41 32.07
C LEU A 23 3.63 8.82 33.53
N THR A 24 4.53 9.63 34.07
CA THR A 24 4.33 10.30 35.35
C THR A 24 3.48 11.55 35.20
N TYR A 25 2.80 11.96 36.28
CA TYR A 25 2.07 13.23 36.34
C TYR A 25 2.94 14.43 35.91
N LYS A 26 4.21 14.44 36.31
CA LYS A 26 5.19 15.49 35.93
C LYS A 26 5.49 15.51 34.42
N GLN A 27 5.50 14.35 33.76
CA GLN A 27 5.65 14.27 32.31
C GLN A 27 4.40 14.78 31.59
N ILE A 28 3.22 14.47 32.11
CA ILE A 28 1.94 14.96 31.54
C ILE A 28 1.85 16.48 31.63
N VAL A 29 2.12 17.06 32.80
CA VAL A 29 2.15 18.52 32.97
C VAL A 29 3.10 19.18 31.96
N ARG A 30 4.29 18.59 31.72
CA ARG A 30 5.24 19.11 30.74
C ARG A 30 4.73 19.02 29.30
N LEU A 31 4.11 17.90 28.92
CA LEU A 31 3.57 17.70 27.58
C LEU A 31 2.39 18.65 27.31
N VAL A 32 1.47 18.78 28.27
CA VAL A 32 0.33 19.70 28.18
C VAL A 32 0.82 21.15 28.11
N SER A 33 1.75 21.56 28.99
CA SER A 33 2.33 22.91 28.92
C SER A 33 3.05 23.19 27.61
N ALA A 34 3.73 22.20 27.03
CA ALA A 34 4.38 22.36 25.73
C ALA A 34 3.37 22.57 24.59
N PHE A 35 2.31 21.74 24.57
CA PHE A 35 1.21 21.87 23.62
C PHE A 35 0.51 23.23 23.75
N GLN A 36 0.20 23.67 24.98
CA GLN A 36 -0.40 24.97 25.25
C GLN A 36 0.46 26.12 24.71
N ARG A 37 1.77 26.13 25.01
CA ARG A 37 2.70 27.16 24.49
C ARG A 37 2.77 27.17 22.97
N GLN A 38 2.84 26.01 22.34
CA GLN A 38 2.91 25.88 20.89
C GLN A 38 1.65 26.43 20.20
N ASN A 39 0.50 26.36 20.86
CA ASN A 39 -0.79 26.80 20.33
C ASN A 39 -1.25 28.18 20.86
N GLY A 40 -0.38 28.90 21.57
CA GLY A 40 -0.70 30.24 22.09
C GLY A 40 -1.70 30.27 23.25
N LEU A 41 -1.82 29.15 23.98
CA LEU A 41 -2.66 29.02 25.18
C LEU A 41 -1.85 29.27 26.46
N ASP A 42 -2.55 29.59 27.54
CA ASP A 42 -1.94 29.69 28.87
C ASP A 42 -1.40 28.33 29.31
N ALA A 43 -0.10 28.29 29.61
CA ALA A 43 0.66 27.06 29.83
C ALA A 43 0.59 26.53 31.26
N ASP A 44 -0.61 26.31 31.78
CA ASP A 44 -0.84 25.84 33.16
C ASP A 44 -0.62 24.32 33.35
N GLY A 45 -0.41 23.59 32.25
CA GLY A 45 -0.16 22.15 32.25
C GLY A 45 -1.40 21.30 32.55
N LYS A 46 -2.60 21.89 32.48
CA LYS A 46 -3.87 21.21 32.70
C LYS A 46 -4.67 21.14 31.40
N PRO A 47 -5.12 19.95 30.98
CA PRO A 47 -5.93 19.79 29.77
C PRO A 47 -7.40 20.18 30.05
N GLY A 48 -7.65 21.46 30.32
CA GLY A 48 -9.01 22.01 30.45
C GLY A 48 -9.72 22.12 29.10
N PRO A 49 -11.01 22.53 29.09
CA PRO A 49 -11.84 22.56 27.88
C PRO A 49 -11.19 23.25 26.68
N ILE A 50 -10.60 24.44 26.87
CA ILE A 50 -9.92 25.19 25.79
C ILE A 50 -8.72 24.42 25.22
N THR A 51 -7.95 23.74 26.09
CA THR A 51 -6.81 22.93 25.66
C THR A 51 -7.28 21.72 24.86
N LEU A 52 -8.38 21.10 25.29
CA LEU A 52 -8.99 19.95 24.60
C LEU A 52 -9.63 20.35 23.27
N ASP A 53 -10.35 21.47 23.21
CA ASP A 53 -10.93 22.00 21.97
C ASP A 53 -9.83 22.26 20.93
N ARG A 54 -8.73 22.92 21.35
CA ARG A 54 -7.58 23.13 20.45
C ARG A 54 -6.88 21.82 20.08
N ALA A 55 -6.81 20.85 20.97
CA ALA A 55 -6.28 19.53 20.63
C ALA A 55 -7.15 18.85 19.57
N ASN A 56 -8.48 18.94 19.69
CA ASN A 56 -9.41 18.44 18.70
C ASN A 56 -9.28 19.18 17.37
N GLU A 57 -9.15 20.52 17.36
CA GLU A 57 -8.88 21.30 16.13
C GLU A 57 -7.57 20.90 15.44
N VAL A 58 -6.53 20.51 16.20
CA VAL A 58 -5.24 20.08 15.66
C VAL A 58 -5.27 18.61 15.18
N LEU A 59 -6.04 17.75 15.85
CA LEU A 59 -6.20 16.33 15.52
C LEU A 59 -7.24 16.11 14.41
N GLU A 60 -8.19 17.03 14.28
CA GLU A 60 -9.12 17.19 13.18
C GLU A 60 -8.73 18.44 12.39
N PRO A 61 -7.61 18.45 11.65
CA PRO A 61 -7.52 19.43 10.58
C PRO A 61 -8.77 19.21 9.73
N GLU A 62 -9.57 20.26 9.50
CA GLU A 62 -10.65 20.21 8.52
C GLU A 62 -10.08 19.54 7.26
N ILE A 63 -10.37 18.25 7.08
CA ILE A 63 -10.31 17.66 5.78
C ILE A 63 -11.51 18.33 5.11
N LYS A 64 -11.26 19.47 4.47
CA LYS A 64 -12.05 19.90 3.33
C LYS A 64 -11.86 18.79 2.33
N THR A 65 -12.55 17.67 2.52
CA THR A 65 -12.61 16.60 1.54
C THR A 65 -13.22 17.31 0.36
N PRO A 66 -12.48 17.55 -0.75
CA PRO A 66 -13.17 17.94 -1.95
C PRO A 66 -14.26 16.90 -2.13
N VAL A 67 -15.50 17.34 -2.31
CA VAL A 67 -16.53 16.46 -2.85
C VAL A 67 -16.02 16.15 -4.26
N ILE A 68 -15.19 15.12 -4.36
CA ILE A 68 -14.84 14.51 -5.62
C ILE A 68 -16.15 13.86 -6.03
N ASP A 69 -16.80 14.46 -7.02
CA ASP A 69 -17.78 13.75 -7.83
C ASP A 69 -17.00 12.57 -8.44
N LEU A 70 -16.97 11.45 -7.72
CA LEU A 70 -16.28 10.26 -8.17
C LEU A 70 -16.91 9.95 -9.52
N PRO A 71 -16.14 9.94 -10.62
CA PRO A 71 -16.71 9.66 -11.92
C PRO A 71 -17.47 8.35 -11.78
N ASN A 72 -18.70 8.32 -12.29
CA ASN A 72 -19.45 7.08 -12.34
C ASN A 72 -18.56 6.05 -13.07
N LEU A 73 -17.94 5.13 -12.32
CA LEU A 73 -16.97 4.15 -12.82
C LEU A 73 -17.64 3.08 -13.70
N THR A 74 -18.91 3.27 -14.03
CA THR A 74 -19.63 2.47 -15.02
C THR A 74 -19.10 2.82 -16.41
N LEU A 75 -17.98 2.21 -16.79
CA LEU A 75 -17.46 2.24 -18.15
C LEU A 75 -18.38 1.45 -19.09
N ASP A 76 -18.66 1.98 -20.29
CA ASP A 76 -19.37 1.22 -21.33
C ASP A 76 -18.54 -0.04 -21.63
N PRO A 77 -19.11 -1.26 -21.62
CA PRO A 77 -18.42 -2.48 -22.03
C PRO A 77 -17.71 -2.40 -23.39
N LYS A 78 -18.12 -1.48 -24.28
CA LYS A 78 -17.43 -1.21 -25.54
C LYS A 78 -16.10 -0.46 -25.39
N GLU A 79 -15.89 0.22 -24.27
CA GLU A 79 -14.66 0.93 -23.92
C GLU A 79 -13.69 0.05 -23.11
N TRP A 80 -14.09 -1.18 -22.78
CA TRP A 80 -13.25 -2.08 -22.00
C TRP A 80 -12.04 -2.52 -22.82
N LEU A 81 -10.87 -2.37 -22.20
CA LEU A 81 -9.67 -3.05 -22.67
C LEU A 81 -9.65 -4.44 -22.03
N TYR A 82 -9.49 -5.47 -22.84
CA TYR A 82 -9.33 -6.83 -22.32
C TYR A 82 -7.84 -7.08 -22.08
N GLY A 83 -7.50 -7.46 -20.86
CA GLY A 83 -6.14 -7.82 -20.50
C GLY A 83 -6.10 -9.11 -19.70
N ILE A 84 -4.90 -9.64 -19.55
CA ILE A 84 -4.59 -10.81 -18.74
C ILE A 84 -3.45 -10.49 -17.78
N ASP A 85 -3.35 -11.23 -16.69
CA ASP A 85 -2.17 -11.30 -15.85
C ASP A 85 -1.62 -12.74 -15.84
N ILE A 86 -0.31 -12.88 -15.66
CA ILE A 86 0.38 -14.17 -15.69
C ILE A 86 1.65 -14.17 -14.85
N ASP A 87 1.95 -15.30 -14.21
CA ASP A 87 3.17 -15.60 -13.47
C ASP A 87 3.67 -17.03 -13.77
N HIS A 88 4.69 -17.49 -13.04
CA HIS A 88 5.27 -18.81 -13.21
C HIS A 88 4.30 -20.00 -13.04
N HIS A 89 3.10 -19.82 -12.49
CA HIS A 89 2.09 -20.86 -12.34
C HIS A 89 1.37 -21.19 -13.64
N GLN A 90 1.32 -20.28 -14.63
CA GLN A 90 0.68 -20.53 -15.91
C GLN A 90 1.70 -20.83 -17.02
N LYS A 91 1.18 -21.14 -18.21
CA LYS A 91 1.92 -21.33 -19.46
C LYS A 91 1.17 -20.60 -20.56
N ILE A 92 1.90 -20.01 -21.51
CA ILE A 92 1.31 -19.40 -22.69
C ILE A 92 1.09 -20.49 -23.74
N ASP A 93 -0.16 -20.69 -24.13
CA ASP A 93 -0.49 -21.45 -25.33
C ASP A 93 -0.76 -20.47 -26.48
N ALA A 94 0.27 -20.27 -27.31
CA ALA A 94 0.20 -19.36 -28.45
C ALA A 94 -0.90 -19.73 -29.45
N ALA A 95 -1.27 -21.01 -29.56
CA ALA A 95 -2.37 -21.45 -30.43
C ALA A 95 -3.75 -21.10 -29.85
N SER A 96 -3.85 -20.97 -28.52
CA SER A 96 -5.07 -20.53 -27.82
C SER A 96 -5.20 -19.01 -27.74
N LEU A 97 -4.12 -18.25 -27.97
CA LEU A 97 -4.14 -16.79 -28.04
C LEU A 97 -4.75 -16.26 -29.35
N ASP A 98 -4.94 -17.12 -30.36
CA ASP A 98 -5.26 -16.71 -31.72
C ASP A 98 -6.73 -16.32 -31.98
N ASN A 99 -7.53 -16.03 -30.94
CA ASN A 99 -8.92 -15.53 -31.11
C ASN A 99 -9.51 -14.71 -29.93
N ALA A 100 -8.70 -14.13 -29.04
CA ALA A 100 -9.22 -13.30 -27.94
C ALA A 100 -8.65 -11.87 -27.97
N PRO A 101 -9.46 -10.84 -27.61
CA PRO A 101 -9.13 -9.41 -27.72
C PRO A 101 -8.10 -8.93 -26.69
N VAL A 102 -7.09 -9.73 -26.32
CA VAL A 102 -6.09 -9.35 -25.31
C VAL A 102 -5.25 -8.18 -25.84
N GLN A 103 -5.57 -6.98 -25.35
CA GLN A 103 -4.95 -5.72 -25.72
C GLN A 103 -3.72 -5.43 -24.85
N PHE A 104 -3.70 -5.95 -23.62
CA PHE A 104 -2.58 -5.81 -22.72
C PHE A 104 -2.37 -7.04 -21.82
N ALA A 105 -1.16 -7.18 -21.28
CA ALA A 105 -0.86 -8.19 -20.29
C ALA A 105 -0.04 -7.62 -19.13
N TYR A 106 -0.19 -8.18 -17.94
CA TYR A 106 0.67 -7.93 -16.78
C TYR A 106 1.43 -9.22 -16.43
N VAL A 107 2.74 -9.13 -16.24
CA VAL A 107 3.57 -10.30 -15.89
C VAL A 107 4.16 -10.15 -14.50
N GLY A 108 4.02 -11.18 -13.67
CA GLY A 108 4.62 -11.23 -12.34
C GLY A 108 6.13 -11.36 -12.49
N VAL A 109 6.89 -10.45 -11.88
CA VAL A 109 8.36 -10.45 -12.01
C VAL A 109 9.09 -10.65 -10.69
N SER A 110 8.46 -10.30 -9.58
CA SER A 110 9.05 -10.45 -8.25
C SER A 110 7.99 -10.57 -7.17
N GLU A 111 8.36 -11.23 -6.07
CA GLU A 111 7.56 -11.39 -4.87
C GLU A 111 8.43 -11.11 -3.64
N GLY A 112 7.97 -10.26 -2.72
CA GLY A 112 8.70 -9.95 -1.50
C GLY A 112 10.15 -9.45 -1.71
N THR A 113 11.02 -9.73 -0.74
CA THR A 113 12.40 -9.23 -0.71
C THR A 113 13.40 -10.18 -1.37
N SER A 114 14.55 -9.66 -1.81
CA SER A 114 15.60 -10.34 -2.58
C SER A 114 15.92 -11.79 -2.19
N GLY A 115 16.05 -12.67 -3.19
CA GLY A 115 16.46 -14.07 -3.06
C GLY A 115 16.08 -14.89 -4.31
N ARG A 116 16.44 -16.18 -4.38
CA ARG A 116 16.07 -17.04 -5.54
C ARG A 116 14.56 -17.28 -5.67
N ALA A 117 13.83 -17.21 -4.55
CA ALA A 117 12.38 -17.37 -4.53
C ALA A 117 11.63 -16.03 -4.71
N SER A 118 12.34 -14.90 -4.79
CA SER A 118 11.75 -13.55 -4.87
C SER A 118 11.64 -13.01 -6.29
N GLN A 119 12.06 -13.81 -7.26
CA GLN A 119 12.05 -13.51 -8.68
C GLN A 119 11.18 -14.56 -9.35
N ASP A 120 10.25 -14.12 -10.19
CA ASP A 120 9.47 -15.04 -11.00
C ASP A 120 10.42 -15.80 -11.94
N THR A 121 10.31 -17.12 -11.96
CA THR A 121 11.27 -17.95 -12.74
C THR A 121 10.99 -17.97 -14.22
N LYS A 122 9.80 -17.53 -14.66
CA LYS A 122 9.33 -17.60 -16.04
C LYS A 122 9.12 -16.26 -16.71
N PHE A 123 9.15 -15.13 -16.00
CA PHE A 123 8.86 -13.84 -16.65
C PHE A 123 9.78 -13.54 -17.85
N ARG A 124 11.03 -14.01 -17.83
CA ARG A 124 11.98 -13.86 -18.96
C ARG A 124 11.56 -14.65 -20.21
N GLU A 125 10.77 -15.70 -20.04
CA GLU A 125 10.17 -16.51 -21.12
C GLU A 125 8.82 -15.91 -21.53
N HIS A 126 7.97 -15.54 -20.56
CA HIS A 126 6.64 -15.01 -20.84
C HIS A 126 6.64 -13.67 -21.57
N LEU A 127 7.55 -12.75 -21.24
CA LEU A 127 7.60 -11.44 -21.90
C LEU A 127 7.80 -11.54 -23.44
N PRO A 128 8.83 -12.25 -23.96
CA PRO A 128 8.98 -12.40 -25.41
C PRO A 128 7.87 -13.27 -26.03
N GLU A 129 7.33 -14.27 -25.33
CA GLU A 129 6.21 -15.08 -25.83
C GLU A 129 4.94 -14.24 -26.05
N LEU A 130 4.61 -13.34 -25.13
CA LEU A 130 3.48 -12.41 -25.26
C LEU A 130 3.67 -11.44 -26.44
N LEU A 131 4.90 -10.92 -26.62
CA LEU A 131 5.24 -10.06 -27.76
C LEU A 131 5.09 -10.82 -29.09
N LEU A 132 5.58 -12.06 -29.16
CA LEU A 132 5.46 -12.92 -30.34
C LEU A 132 4.00 -13.30 -30.64
N ALA A 133 3.18 -13.45 -29.60
CA ALA A 133 1.74 -13.68 -29.71
C ALA A 133 0.94 -12.40 -30.05
N GLY A 134 1.61 -11.25 -30.19
CA GLY A 134 0.98 -10.01 -30.68
C GLY A 134 0.40 -9.09 -29.60
N VAL A 135 0.65 -9.35 -28.32
CA VAL A 135 0.25 -8.44 -27.23
C VAL A 135 1.07 -7.16 -27.31
N LYS A 136 0.39 -6.02 -27.51
CA LYS A 136 1.05 -4.73 -27.83
C LYS A 136 1.45 -3.91 -26.61
N SER A 137 0.90 -4.20 -25.44
CA SER A 137 1.12 -3.43 -24.23
C SER A 137 1.32 -4.38 -23.06
N ILE A 138 2.51 -4.33 -22.47
CA ILE A 138 2.88 -5.24 -21.39
C ILE A 138 3.30 -4.42 -20.18
N GLY A 139 2.72 -4.74 -19.03
CA GLY A 139 3.14 -4.27 -17.73
C GLY A 139 3.77 -5.39 -16.93
N VAL A 140 4.36 -5.03 -15.81
CA VAL A 140 4.87 -6.00 -14.83
C VAL A 140 4.40 -5.62 -13.44
N TYR A 141 4.22 -6.62 -12.60
CA TYR A 141 3.77 -6.43 -11.22
C TYR A 141 4.70 -7.07 -10.20
N HIS A 142 4.64 -6.52 -9.00
CA HIS A 142 5.30 -7.03 -7.81
C HIS A 142 4.26 -7.55 -6.83
N PHE A 143 4.37 -8.81 -6.44
CA PHE A 143 3.57 -9.37 -5.35
C PHE A 143 4.15 -8.94 -4.01
N ALA A 144 3.46 -8.02 -3.33
CA ALA A 144 3.93 -7.44 -2.07
C ALA A 144 3.79 -8.43 -0.91
N ARG A 145 4.80 -8.48 -0.03
CA ARG A 145 4.81 -9.31 1.19
C ARG A 145 5.07 -8.49 2.46
N PRO A 146 4.31 -7.40 2.70
CA PRO A 146 4.60 -6.47 3.81
C PRO A 146 4.50 -7.13 5.20
N SER A 147 3.73 -8.22 5.33
CA SER A 147 3.57 -8.97 6.59
C SER A 147 4.70 -9.95 6.89
N SER A 148 5.47 -10.31 5.88
CA SER A 148 6.30 -11.50 5.91
C SER A 148 7.57 -11.34 6.77
N ALA A 149 7.81 -10.15 7.32
CA ALA A 149 8.80 -9.93 8.37
C ALA A 149 8.57 -10.86 9.58
N ARG A 150 7.31 -11.17 9.87
CA ARG A 150 6.91 -12.10 10.95
C ARG A 150 7.28 -13.56 10.65
N LEU A 151 7.26 -13.97 9.38
CA LEU A 151 7.50 -15.35 8.95
C LEU A 151 8.95 -15.62 8.53
N HIS A 152 9.65 -14.59 8.03
CA HIS A 152 10.97 -14.72 7.39
C HIS A 152 12.04 -13.81 8.01
N GLY A 153 11.70 -13.08 9.07
CA GLY A 153 12.62 -12.23 9.84
C GLY A 153 12.60 -10.75 9.41
N PRO A 154 13.22 -9.86 10.20
CA PRO A 154 13.04 -8.40 10.08
C PRO A 154 13.53 -7.79 8.76
N GLY A 155 14.30 -8.54 7.96
CA GLY A 155 14.81 -8.11 6.65
C GLY A 155 13.96 -8.54 5.45
N PHE A 156 12.85 -9.25 5.65
CA PHE A 156 11.96 -9.73 4.59
C PHE A 156 10.62 -8.97 4.64
N GLY A 157 10.08 -8.59 3.49
CA GLY A 157 8.83 -7.83 3.40
C GLY A 157 8.96 -6.33 3.68
N GLN A 158 10.19 -5.80 3.70
CA GLN A 158 10.41 -4.37 3.93
C GLN A 158 10.10 -3.59 2.64
N PRO A 159 9.28 -2.53 2.68
CA PRO A 159 8.87 -1.80 1.48
C PRO A 159 10.04 -1.35 0.58
N LEU A 160 11.16 -0.94 1.19
CA LEU A 160 12.36 -0.56 0.43
C LEU A 160 13.02 -1.76 -0.26
N GLY A 161 13.18 -2.88 0.44
CA GLY A 161 13.80 -4.08 -0.14
C GLY A 161 12.95 -4.74 -1.23
N GLU A 162 11.62 -4.64 -1.08
CA GLU A 162 10.63 -5.04 -2.09
C GLU A 162 10.71 -4.13 -3.33
N ALA A 163 10.72 -2.81 -3.13
CA ALA A 163 10.89 -1.84 -4.21
C ALA A 163 12.23 -2.03 -4.94
N GLU A 164 13.33 -2.28 -4.23
CA GLU A 164 14.64 -2.57 -4.83
C GLU A 164 14.65 -3.89 -5.59
N ASN A 165 13.94 -4.92 -5.11
CA ASN A 165 13.79 -6.19 -5.82
C ASN A 165 13.01 -5.98 -7.12
N PHE A 166 11.86 -5.31 -7.05
CA PHE A 166 11.06 -4.99 -8.21
C PHE A 166 11.82 -4.12 -9.22
N ALA A 167 12.53 -3.08 -8.78
CA ALA A 167 13.32 -2.22 -9.66
C ALA A 167 14.39 -3.01 -10.46
N LYS A 168 15.04 -3.99 -9.83
CA LYS A 168 16.01 -4.86 -10.53
C LYS A 168 15.35 -5.68 -11.65
N GLN A 169 14.12 -6.16 -11.44
CA GLN A 169 13.41 -6.93 -12.45
C GLN A 169 12.74 -6.04 -13.49
N TRP A 170 12.29 -4.84 -13.10
CA TRP A 170 11.83 -3.79 -14.00
C TRP A 170 12.88 -3.49 -15.07
N ASP A 171 14.14 -3.24 -14.67
CA ASP A 171 15.24 -2.98 -15.62
C ASP A 171 15.46 -4.12 -16.61
N VAL A 172 15.15 -5.35 -16.23
CA VAL A 172 15.23 -6.52 -17.11
C VAL A 172 14.04 -6.55 -18.06
N ALA A 173 12.82 -6.37 -17.53
CA ALA A 173 11.60 -6.38 -18.31
C ALA A 173 11.57 -5.25 -19.34
N ASP A 174 12.01 -4.04 -18.95
CA ASP A 174 12.09 -2.87 -19.83
C ASP A 174 13.05 -3.10 -21.00
N LYS A 175 14.17 -3.80 -20.79
CA LYS A 175 15.08 -4.19 -21.88
C LYS A 175 14.47 -5.18 -22.87
N ILE A 176 13.50 -5.99 -22.43
CA ILE A 176 12.83 -6.98 -23.28
C ILE A 176 11.65 -6.34 -24.03
N VAL A 177 10.85 -5.54 -23.34
CA VAL A 177 9.59 -4.96 -23.84
C VAL A 177 9.78 -3.58 -24.49
N GLY A 178 10.77 -2.81 -24.04
CA GLY A 178 11.10 -1.46 -24.49
C GLY A 178 10.26 -0.34 -23.87
N ARG A 179 8.94 -0.54 -23.73
CA ARG A 179 8.07 0.41 -23.02
C ARG A 179 7.01 -0.34 -22.21
N LEU A 180 7.22 -0.40 -20.90
CA LEU A 180 6.28 -1.01 -19.97
C LEU A 180 5.07 -0.11 -19.71
N LEU A 181 3.92 -0.73 -19.42
CA LEU A 181 2.80 -0.09 -18.75
C LEU A 181 3.18 0.34 -17.32
N PRO A 182 2.41 1.23 -16.66
CA PRO A 182 2.69 1.63 -15.28
C PRO A 182 2.88 0.42 -14.35
N PRO A 183 3.85 0.49 -13.41
CA PRO A 183 4.11 -0.60 -12.48
C PRO A 183 2.89 -0.87 -11.61
N VAL A 184 2.64 -2.15 -11.34
CA VAL A 184 1.58 -2.58 -10.41
C VAL A 184 2.23 -3.11 -9.14
N LEU A 185 1.79 -2.55 -8.02
CA LEU A 185 2.02 -3.12 -6.69
C LEU A 185 0.80 -3.96 -6.36
N ASP A 186 0.99 -5.27 -6.32
CA ASP A 186 -0.05 -6.22 -5.98
C ASP A 186 -0.06 -6.43 -4.46
N MET A 187 -1.13 -5.96 -3.81
CA MET A 187 -1.27 -5.92 -2.34
C MET A 187 -2.36 -6.90 -1.88
N GLU A 188 -2.14 -8.19 -2.10
CA GLU A 188 -3.08 -9.25 -1.72
C GLU A 188 -2.48 -10.27 -0.75
N ASP A 189 -1.66 -9.82 0.20
CA ASP A 189 -1.05 -10.69 1.22
C ASP A 189 -2.09 -11.22 2.23
N GLU A 190 -2.86 -12.23 1.82
CA GLU A 190 -4.04 -12.74 2.54
C GLU A 190 -3.74 -13.39 3.90
N LYS A 191 -2.47 -13.70 4.19
CA LYS A 191 -2.09 -14.45 5.41
C LYS A 191 -2.27 -13.65 6.71
N GLU A 192 -2.42 -12.32 6.64
CA GLU A 192 -2.69 -11.49 7.83
C GLU A 192 -4.16 -11.06 7.99
N GLN A 193 -5.05 -11.33 7.03
CA GLN A 193 -6.47 -11.00 7.21
C GLN A 193 -7.22 -11.99 8.12
N ARG A 194 -6.51 -12.97 8.68
CA ARG A 194 -7.02 -13.96 9.65
C ARG A 194 -6.13 -14.05 10.88
N SER A 195 -6.07 -12.99 11.68
CA SER A 195 -5.70 -13.10 13.11
C SER A 195 -6.30 -11.98 13.92
#